data_AF-A0A3B4HC91-F1
#
_entry.id   AF-A0A3B4HC91-F1
#
_cell.length_a   1.000
_cell.length_b   1.000
_cell.length_c   1.000
_cell.angle_alpha   90.00
_cell.angle_beta   90.00
_cell.angle_gamma   90.00
#
_symmetry.space_group_name_H-M   'P 1'
#
loop_
_entity.id
_entity.type
_entity.pdbx_description
1 polymer ?
#
loop_
_entity_poly.entity_id
_entity_poly.type
_entity_poly.pdbx_seq_one_letter_code
_entity_poly.pdbx_strand_id
1 'polypeptide(L)'
;MFVLITLHQKTITAESGQNVTLPCRALNNNKILTVEWHRPDLQPKYVLLFRDGNIDPDNQHPSFKNRVDLQDRKMKDGNVSLILKNVTINDAGTYECQVFLEETHSLQSITNITLSVDPPGE
;
A
#
# COMPACT_ATOMS: atom_id res chain seq x y z
N MET A 1 -16.62 -18.40 -26.03
CA MET A 1 -15.63 -18.87 -25.04
C MET A 1 -15.46 -17.74 -24.04
N PHE A 2 -16.11 -17.84 -22.88
CA PHE A 2 -16.00 -16.83 -21.82
C PHE A 2 -14.75 -17.14 -21.00
N VAL A 3 -13.78 -16.23 -20.97
CA VAL A 3 -12.65 -16.30 -20.03
C VAL A 3 -13.17 -15.76 -18.70
N LEU A 4 -13.35 -16.62 -17.70
CA LEU A 4 -13.46 -16.18 -16.31
C LEU A 4 -12.09 -15.61 -15.93
N ILE A 5 -11.94 -14.29 -16.00
CA ILE A 5 -10.81 -13.61 -15.39
C ILE A 5 -11.08 -13.66 -13.88
N THR A 6 -10.58 -14.68 -13.19
CA THR A 6 -10.45 -14.61 -11.74
C THR A 6 -9.46 -13.49 -11.44
N LEU A 7 -9.96 -12.33 -11.01
CA LEU A 7 -9.16 -11.33 -10.30
C LEU A 7 -8.52 -12.06 -9.13
N HIS A 8 -7.27 -12.47 -9.26
CA HIS A 8 -6.47 -12.95 -8.13
C HIS A 8 -6.23 -11.74 -7.22
N GLN A 9 -7.21 -11.43 -6.36
CA GLN A 9 -6.97 -10.55 -5.23
C GLN A 9 -5.84 -11.17 -4.41
N LYS A 10 -4.74 -10.44 -4.27
CA LYS A 10 -3.59 -10.90 -3.52
C LYS A 10 -3.91 -10.78 -2.04
N THR A 11 -4.08 -11.91 -1.37
CA THR A 11 -4.23 -11.95 0.09
C THR A 11 -2.87 -12.14 0.74
N ILE A 12 -2.59 -11.33 1.75
CA ILE A 12 -1.43 -11.46 2.63
C ILE A 12 -1.97 -11.68 4.04
N THR A 13 -1.44 -12.67 4.73
CA THR A 13 -1.78 -12.97 6.12
C THR A 13 -0.60 -12.59 7.02
N ALA A 14 -0.90 -12.03 8.18
CA ALA A 14 0.08 -11.73 9.22
C ALA A 14 -0.54 -12.01 10.58
N GLU A 15 0.26 -12.39 11.57
CA GLU A 15 -0.22 -12.44 12.96
C GLU A 15 -0.18 -11.05 13.59
N SER A 16 -1.12 -10.78 14.48
CA SER A 16 -1.15 -9.56 15.28
C SER A 16 0.18 -9.36 16.01
N GLY A 17 0.77 -8.17 15.86
CA GLY A 17 2.08 -7.80 16.38
C GLY A 17 3.23 -7.86 15.37
N GLN A 18 3.04 -8.52 14.23
CA GLN A 18 4.07 -8.63 13.20
C GLN A 18 4.22 -7.34 12.37
N ASN A 19 5.34 -7.22 11.66
CA ASN A 19 5.50 -6.25 10.58
C ASN A 19 5.22 -6.95 9.26
N VAL A 20 4.40 -6.34 8.42
CA VAL A 20 4.05 -6.87 7.09
C VAL A 20 4.55 -5.95 5.99
N THR A 21 4.92 -6.54 4.85
CA THR A 21 5.20 -5.78 3.63
C THR A 21 4.10 -6.06 2.62
N LEU A 22 3.40 -5.02 2.17
CA LEU A 22 2.42 -5.09 1.09
C LEU A 22 3.13 -4.75 -0.24
N PRO A 23 3.41 -5.74 -1.11
CA PRO A 23 4.23 -5.57 -2.29
C PRO A 23 3.52 -4.78 -3.38
N CYS A 24 4.13 -3.70 -3.86
CA CYS A 24 3.66 -2.95 -5.01
C CYS A 24 4.85 -2.52 -5.86
N ARG A 25 4.75 -2.74 -7.17
CA ARG A 25 5.80 -2.38 -8.12
C ARG A 25 5.21 -1.77 -9.38
N ALA A 26 5.58 -0.53 -9.69
CA ALA A 26 5.30 0.08 -10.98
C ALA A 26 6.29 -0.49 -12.02
N LEU A 27 5.80 -1.09 -13.10
CA LEU A 27 6.65 -1.81 -14.06
C LEU A 27 7.31 -0.91 -15.11
N ASN A 28 6.90 0.35 -15.18
CA ASN A 28 7.41 1.28 -16.17
C ASN A 28 8.63 2.00 -15.59
N ASN A 29 9.65 2.29 -16.41
CA ASN A 29 10.80 3.13 -16.06
C ASN A 29 10.43 4.62 -15.88
N ASN A 30 9.15 4.88 -15.65
CA ASN A 30 8.57 6.18 -15.47
C ASN A 30 8.93 6.71 -14.09
N LYS A 31 9.24 8.00 -14.01
CA LYS A 31 9.52 8.67 -12.75
C LYS A 31 8.24 8.81 -11.93
N ILE A 32 8.26 8.21 -10.75
CA ILE A 32 7.16 8.30 -9.78
C ILE A 32 7.33 9.61 -8.98
N LEU A 33 6.31 10.47 -9.01
CA LEU A 33 6.28 11.72 -8.24
C LEU A 33 5.60 11.54 -6.89
N THR A 34 4.53 10.73 -6.86
CA THR A 34 3.73 10.48 -5.67
C THR A 34 3.41 8.99 -5.56
N VAL A 35 3.47 8.46 -4.33
CA VAL A 35 2.95 7.14 -3.97
C VAL A 35 1.79 7.32 -3.02
N GLU A 36 0.67 6.70 -3.33
CA GLU A 36 -0.53 6.69 -2.50
C GLU A 36 -0.87 5.24 -2.14
N TRP A 37 -0.87 4.96 -0.83
CA TRP A 37 -1.50 3.77 -0.28
C TRP A 37 -2.77 4.20 0.44
N HIS A 38 -3.89 3.58 0.07
CA HIS A 38 -5.18 3.92 0.65
C HIS A 38 -6.00 2.70 1.06
N ARG A 39 -6.89 2.94 2.03
CA ARG A 39 -7.91 2.05 2.54
C ARG A 39 -9.26 2.66 2.19
N PRO A 40 -9.98 2.14 1.18
CA PRO A 40 -11.21 2.76 0.70
C PRO A 40 -12.36 2.69 1.72
N ASP A 41 -12.24 1.82 2.72
CA ASP A 41 -13.20 1.65 3.82
C ASP A 41 -12.95 2.59 5.02
N LEU A 42 -11.88 3.39 5.02
CA LEU A 42 -11.52 4.30 6.11
C LEU A 42 -11.68 5.77 5.71
N GLN A 43 -11.86 6.63 6.74
CA GLN A 43 -11.81 8.07 6.59
C GLN A 43 -10.97 8.72 7.70
N PRO A 44 -9.87 9.44 7.38
CA PRO A 44 -9.28 9.62 6.06
C PRO A 44 -8.84 8.31 5.38
N LYS A 45 -8.88 8.24 4.05
CA LYS A 45 -8.51 7.01 3.31
C LYS A 45 -7.01 6.73 3.26
N TYR A 46 -6.16 7.73 3.49
CA TYR A 46 -4.71 7.58 3.27
C TYR A 46 -4.05 6.78 4.38
N VAL A 47 -3.47 5.64 4.01
CA VAL A 47 -2.53 4.89 4.85
C VAL A 47 -1.16 5.54 4.80
N LEU A 48 -0.69 5.85 3.59
CA LEU A 48 0.56 6.56 3.34
C LEU A 48 0.40 7.41 2.07
N LEU A 49 0.77 8.68 2.17
CA LEU A 49 0.97 9.57 1.03
C LEU A 49 2.45 9.98 1.04
N PHE A 50 3.20 9.61 0.02
CA PHE A 50 4.63 9.94 -0.09
C PHE A 50 4.88 10.77 -1.34
N ARG A 51 5.42 11.98 -1.14
CA ARG A 51 5.74 12.96 -2.18
C ARG A 51 6.93 13.80 -1.74
N ASP A 52 7.70 14.32 -2.69
CA ASP A 52 8.85 15.19 -2.41
C ASP A 52 9.84 14.59 -1.38
N GLY A 53 10.01 13.26 -1.42
CA GLY A 53 10.91 12.51 -0.53
C GLY A 53 10.42 12.31 0.90
N ASN A 54 9.18 12.71 1.22
CA ASN A 54 8.64 12.69 2.58
C ASN A 54 7.23 12.07 2.64
N ILE A 55 6.87 11.55 3.81
CA ILE A 55 5.49 11.15 4.11
C ILE A 55 4.70 12.39 4.50
N ASP A 56 3.54 12.60 3.91
CA ASP A 56 2.58 13.65 4.28
C ASP A 56 1.78 13.21 5.52
N PRO A 57 1.96 13.87 6.68
CA PRO A 57 1.32 13.48 7.93
C PRO A 57 -0.10 14.04 8.12
N ASP A 58 -0.49 15.04 7.33
CA ASP A 58 -1.71 15.82 7.53
C ASP A 58 -2.93 15.03 7.05
N ASN A 59 -2.78 14.32 5.93
CA ASN A 59 -3.84 13.53 5.32
C ASN A 59 -3.87 12.08 5.79
N GLN A 60 -2.85 11.65 6.56
CA GLN A 60 -2.69 10.28 7.01
C GLN A 60 -3.71 9.89 8.08
N HIS A 61 -4.35 8.73 7.89
CA HIS A 61 -5.28 8.19 8.86
C HIS A 61 -4.57 7.90 10.21
N PRO A 62 -5.14 8.34 11.35
CA PRO A 62 -4.44 8.32 12.65
C PRO A 62 -3.88 6.95 13.07
N SER A 63 -4.56 5.85 12.74
CA SER A 63 -4.11 4.49 13.09
C SER A 63 -2.81 4.06 12.40
N PHE A 64 -2.39 4.72 11.32
CA PHE A 64 -1.18 4.38 10.57
C PHE A 64 0.02 5.30 10.88
N LYS A 65 -0.21 6.40 11.62
CA LYS A 65 0.86 7.32 12.00
C LYS A 65 1.98 6.60 12.74
N ASN A 66 3.23 6.87 12.33
CA ASN A 66 4.45 6.25 12.85
C ASN A 66 4.57 4.72 12.65
N ARG A 67 3.63 4.09 11.94
CA ARG A 67 3.62 2.64 11.71
C ARG A 67 3.90 2.25 10.26
N VAL A 68 3.98 3.21 9.34
CA VAL A 68 4.17 2.92 7.91
C VAL A 68 5.42 3.57 7.32
N ASP A 69 5.97 2.92 6.29
CA ASP A 69 7.05 3.46 5.46
C ASP A 69 7.02 2.79 4.08
N LEU A 70 7.77 3.33 3.12
CA LEU A 70 8.09 2.62 1.88
C LEU A 70 9.26 1.66 2.12
N GLN A 71 9.19 0.46 1.54
CA GLN A 71 10.29 -0.50 1.58
C GLN A 71 11.56 0.05 0.94
N ASP A 72 11.40 0.82 -0.14
CA ASP A 72 12.48 1.56 -0.77
C ASP A 72 12.03 3.00 -1.07
N ARG A 73 12.50 3.96 -0.27
CA ARG A 73 12.22 5.39 -0.49
C ARG A 73 12.87 5.95 -1.77
N LYS A 74 13.87 5.25 -2.34
CA LYS A 74 14.43 5.59 -3.66
C LYS A 74 13.60 5.01 -4.80
N MET A 75 12.63 4.14 -4.50
CA MET A 75 11.71 3.52 -5.44
C MET A 75 12.44 2.81 -6.60
N LYS A 76 13.59 2.20 -6.30
CA LYS A 76 14.41 1.55 -7.33
C LYS A 76 13.61 0.43 -7.99
N ASP A 77 13.72 0.34 -9.31
CA ASP A 77 12.99 -0.65 -10.13
C ASP A 77 11.46 -0.57 -9.90
N GLY A 78 10.96 0.63 -9.59
CA GLY A 78 9.56 0.93 -9.34
C GLY A 78 9.00 0.34 -8.04
N ASN A 79 9.84 -0.10 -7.10
CA ASN A 79 9.38 -0.70 -5.84
C ASN A 79 8.80 0.36 -4.89
N VAL A 80 7.49 0.32 -4.71
CA VAL A 80 6.73 1.22 -3.84
C VAL A 80 5.94 0.44 -2.77
N SER A 81 6.47 -0.73 -2.40
CA SER A 81 5.88 -1.61 -1.40
C SER A 81 5.77 -0.91 -0.04
N LEU A 82 4.63 -1.09 0.63
CA LEU A 82 4.37 -0.53 1.95
C LEU A 82 4.90 -1.46 3.03
N ILE A 83 5.65 -0.94 3.99
CA ILE A 83 5.89 -1.60 5.27
C ILE A 83 4.84 -1.09 6.25
N LEU A 84 4.10 -1.99 6.88
CA LEU A 84 3.19 -1.70 8.00
C LEU A 84 3.67 -2.45 9.24
N LYS A 85 3.92 -1.70 10.32
CA LYS A 85 4.52 -2.19 11.55
C LYS A 85 3.47 -2.52 12.60
N ASN A 86 3.74 -3.54 13.40
CA ASN A 86 2.92 -3.94 14.56
C ASN A 86 1.44 -4.02 14.19
N VAL A 87 1.11 -4.90 13.23
CA VAL A 87 -0.25 -5.05 12.70
C VAL A 87 -1.22 -5.50 13.80
N THR A 88 -2.46 -5.09 13.68
CA THR A 88 -3.57 -5.47 14.58
C THR A 88 -4.75 -5.96 13.76
N ILE A 89 -5.72 -6.61 14.40
CA ILE A 89 -6.97 -7.02 13.73
C ILE A 89 -7.70 -5.87 13.00
N ASN A 90 -7.54 -4.63 13.48
CA ASN A 90 -8.13 -3.44 12.86
C ASN A 90 -7.41 -3.01 11.57
N ASP A 91 -6.22 -3.54 11.32
CA ASP A 91 -5.48 -3.33 10.08
C ASP A 91 -5.91 -4.27 8.96
N ALA A 92 -6.73 -5.30 9.25
CA ALA A 92 -7.26 -6.19 8.23
C ALA A 92 -8.17 -5.45 7.25
N GLY A 93 -8.11 -5.80 5.96
CA GLY A 93 -8.92 -5.19 4.88
C GLY A 93 -8.12 -4.93 3.60
N THR A 94 -8.74 -4.22 2.65
CA THR A 94 -8.20 -4.03 1.30
C THR A 94 -7.39 -2.75 1.17
N TYR A 95 -6.12 -2.88 0.85
CA TYR A 95 -5.20 -1.78 0.59
C TYR A 95 -4.99 -1.62 -0.92
N GLU A 96 -5.05 -0.38 -1.38
CA GLU A 96 -4.85 -0.04 -2.78
C GLU A 96 -3.57 0.78 -2.93
N CYS A 97 -2.74 0.39 -3.89
CA CYS A 97 -1.51 1.08 -4.26
C CYS A 97 -1.72 1.86 -5.56
N GLN A 98 -1.51 3.18 -5.50
CA GLN A 98 -1.57 4.08 -6.65
C GLN A 98 -0.28 4.90 -6.74
N VAL A 99 0.13 5.23 -7.96
CA VAL A 99 1.31 6.07 -8.22
C VAL A 99 0.99 7.16 -9.21
N PHE A 100 1.48 8.37 -8.96
CA PHE A 100 1.42 9.46 -9.94
C PHE A 100 2.72 9.50 -10.73
N LEU A 101 2.63 9.33 -12.05
CA LEU A 101 3.80 9.29 -12.93
C LEU A 101 4.03 10.64 -13.60
N GLU A 102 5.31 11.05 -13.72
CA GLU A 102 5.69 12.31 -14.37
C GLU A 102 5.34 12.30 -15.86
N GLU A 103 5.67 11.22 -16.58
CA GLU A 103 5.59 11.15 -18.04
C GLU A 103 4.15 11.18 -18.56
N THR A 104 3.24 10.50 -17.86
CA THR A 104 1.83 10.43 -18.25
C THR A 104 0.98 11.47 -17.54
N HIS A 105 1.54 12.20 -16.58
CA HIS A 105 0.83 13.13 -15.69
C HIS A 105 -0.48 12.54 -15.15
N SER A 106 -0.45 11.25 -14.78
CA SER A 106 -1.65 10.52 -14.39
C SER A 106 -1.41 9.64 -13.18
N LEU A 107 -2.48 9.47 -12.41
CA LEU A 107 -2.56 8.53 -11.29
C LEU A 107 -2.90 7.15 -11.84
N GLN A 108 -2.07 6.16 -11.51
CA GLN A 108 -2.24 4.78 -11.95
C GLN A 108 -2.46 3.86 -10.76
N SER A 109 -3.55 3.09 -10.79
CA SER A 109 -3.77 1.97 -9.87
C SER A 109 -2.88 0.81 -10.25
N ILE A 110 -1.99 0.40 -9.35
CA ILE A 110 -1.00 -0.63 -9.59
C ILE A 110 -1.48 -1.98 -9.06
N THR A 111 -1.93 -2.03 -7.80
CA THR A 111 -2.39 -3.29 -7.20
C THR A 111 -3.34 -3.06 -6.03
N ASN A 112 -4.19 -4.05 -5.79
CA ASN A 112 -5.07 -4.14 -4.63
C ASN A 112 -4.72 -5.40 -3.85
N ILE A 113 -4.52 -5.25 -2.53
CA ILE A 113 -4.06 -6.30 -1.63
C ILE A 113 -5.00 -6.39 -0.44
N THR A 114 -5.43 -7.60 -0.12
CA THR A 114 -6.19 -7.86 1.10
C THR A 114 -5.23 -8.29 2.20
N LEU A 115 -5.20 -7.58 3.32
CA LEU A 115 -4.50 -8.01 4.53
C LEU A 115 -5.48 -8.76 5.43
N SER A 116 -5.18 -10.01 5.75
CA SER A 116 -5.79 -10.77 6.86
C SER A 116 -4.87 -10.68 8.06
N VAL A 117 -5.44 -10.52 9.25
CA VAL A 117 -4.67 -10.49 10.50
C VAL A 117 -5.22 -11.52 11.48
N ASP A 118 -4.39 -12.49 11.82
CA ASP A 118 -4.74 -13.57 12.74
C ASP A 118 -4.40 -13.16 14.19
N PRO A 119 -5.11 -13.69 15.22
CA PRO A 119 -4.76 -13.46 16.61
C PRO A 119 -3.34 -13.94 16.96
N PRO A 120 -2.70 -13.41 18.01
CA PRO A 120 -1.39 -13.90 18.43
C PRO A 120 -1.44 -15.36 18.87
N GLY A 121 -0.57 -16.21 18.31
CA GLY A 121 -0.37 -17.58 18.78
C GLY A 121 -1.38 -18.61 18.28
N GLU A 122 -2.02 -18.37 17.13
CA GLU A 122 -2.66 -19.42 16.31
C GLU A 122 -1.64 -20.22 15.49
#